data_AF-A0A497K2E2-F1
#
_entry.id   AF-A0A497K2E2-F1
#
_cell.length_a   1.000
_cell.length_b   1.000
_cell.length_c   1.000
_cell.angle_alpha   90.00
_cell.angle_beta   90.00
_cell.angle_gamma   90.00
#
_symmetry.space_group_name_H-M   'P 1'
#
loop_
_entity.id
_entity.type
_entity.pdbx_description
1 polymer ?
#
loop_
_entity_poly.entity_id
_entity_poly.type
_entity_poly.pdbx_seq_one_letter_code
_entity_poly.pdbx_strand_id
1 'polypeptide(L)'
;MKRGRWESEITIKTSFIVKAFQDYIDKWMESGRIVWAKAKGTLFQRFVFGYKMIGFFEKEWHITAVYDAVPKKKMNNKKAEVYRILKNMECVMQKKGLFRKNVYFKSPDYFQELQKYIPEIKASNRLSNALNGNEKIIKLVKAINPEALTITLESIKDEHKILIRGPEDLRRAMAEFYRNPTHITWTITLSTTLQKGPRLKGKIEKIVQLFNEIVTAINRVEKRVEAEIGK
;
A
#
# COMPACT_ATOMS: atom_id res chain seq x y z
N MET A 1 21.05 8.19 -21.61
CA MET A 1 21.49 7.64 -20.31
C MET A 1 22.31 8.69 -19.58
N LYS A 2 21.73 9.40 -18.60
CA LYS A 2 22.47 10.24 -17.64
C LYS A 2 21.81 10.09 -16.27
N ARG A 3 22.55 9.43 -15.37
CA ARG A 3 22.35 9.46 -13.93
C ARG A 3 22.62 10.89 -13.45
N GLY A 4 21.69 11.49 -12.73
CA GLY A 4 21.84 12.76 -12.04
C GLY A 4 20.60 12.94 -11.17
N ARG A 5 20.66 13.26 -9.88
CA ARG A 5 21.72 13.91 -9.10
C ARG A 5 21.49 13.45 -7.65
N TRP A 6 22.26 12.47 -7.19
CA TRP A 6 22.24 11.99 -5.80
C TRP A 6 23.36 12.67 -5.03
N GLU A 7 23.46 13.98 -5.08
CA GLU A 7 24.52 14.73 -4.41
C GLU A 7 24.12 16.19 -4.33
N SER A 8 23.47 16.51 -3.23
CA SER A 8 23.58 17.81 -2.57
C SER A 8 23.15 17.56 -1.14
N GLU A 9 24.09 17.65 -0.21
CA GLU A 9 23.83 17.74 1.22
C GLU A 9 22.85 18.89 1.47
N ILE A 10 21.57 18.56 1.58
CA ILE A 10 20.63 19.42 2.27
C ILE A 10 20.50 18.78 3.64
N THR A 11 21.15 19.35 4.64
CA THR A 11 20.94 19.02 6.04
C THR A 11 19.55 19.52 6.45
N ILE A 12 18.50 18.93 5.86
CA ILE A 12 17.13 19.05 6.35
C ILE A 12 17.15 18.31 7.67
N LYS A 13 16.93 19.02 8.77
CA LYS A 13 16.71 18.43 10.10
C LYS A 13 15.78 17.22 9.93
N THR A 14 16.34 16.01 10.09
CA THR A 14 15.65 14.75 9.78
C THR A 14 14.26 14.75 10.39
N SER A 15 13.23 14.61 9.55
CA SER A 15 11.85 14.70 9.99
C SER A 15 11.54 13.62 11.05
N PHE A 16 10.51 13.89 11.87
CA PHE A 16 10.10 12.97 12.93
C PHE A 16 9.87 11.54 12.41
N ILE A 17 9.24 11.39 11.25
CA ILE A 17 8.90 10.08 10.69
C ILE A 17 10.14 9.31 10.24
N VAL A 18 11.13 9.99 9.65
CA VAL A 18 12.40 9.37 9.26
C VAL A 18 13.15 8.90 10.50
N LYS A 19 13.20 9.71 11.57
CA LYS A 19 13.80 9.28 12.86
C LYS A 19 13.06 8.07 13.46
N ALA A 20 11.74 8.07 13.42
CA ALA A 20 10.93 6.97 13.96
C ALA A 20 11.18 5.65 13.21
N PHE A 21 11.43 5.71 11.90
CA PHE A 21 11.66 4.55 11.03
C PHE A 21 13.14 4.33 10.65
N GLN A 22 14.10 4.98 11.31
CA GLN A 22 15.52 4.99 10.92
C GLN A 22 16.14 3.58 10.84
N ASP A 23 15.67 2.65 11.68
CA ASP A 23 16.12 1.26 11.72
C ASP A 23 15.68 0.47 10.47
N TYR A 24 14.69 1.00 9.73
CA TYR A 24 14.08 0.38 8.54
C TYR A 24 14.26 1.22 7.26
N ILE A 25 14.98 2.33 7.33
CA ILE A 25 15.25 3.22 6.19
C ILE A 25 16.75 3.21 5.88
N ASP A 26 17.09 3.08 4.59
CA ASP A 26 18.45 3.21 4.06
C ASP A 26 18.71 4.64 3.56
N LYS A 27 17.86 5.12 2.66
CA LYS A 27 17.93 6.46 2.06
C LYS A 27 16.54 7.07 1.99
N TRP A 28 16.45 8.40 2.06
CA TRP A 28 15.18 9.10 1.92
C TRP A 28 15.32 10.42 1.17
N MET A 29 14.17 10.92 0.72
CA MET A 29 13.99 12.23 0.11
C MET A 29 12.70 12.82 0.67
N GLU A 30 12.73 14.09 1.05
CA GLU A 30 11.57 14.82 1.54
C GLU A 30 11.18 15.90 0.53
N SER A 31 9.89 16.01 0.19
CA SER A 31 9.34 17.11 -0.59
C SER A 31 7.95 17.48 -0.05
N GLY A 32 7.82 18.72 0.42
CA GLY A 32 6.60 19.20 1.08
C GLY A 32 6.22 18.34 2.29
N ARG A 33 5.06 17.70 2.24
CA ARG A 33 4.53 16.85 3.33
C ARG A 33 4.76 15.35 3.08
N ILE A 34 5.54 15.01 2.06
CA ILE A 34 5.75 13.62 1.65
C ILE A 34 7.22 13.26 1.82
N VAL A 35 7.47 12.07 2.36
CA VAL A 35 8.80 11.45 2.46
C VAL A 35 8.77 10.15 1.66
N TRP A 36 9.67 10.03 0.70
CA TRP A 36 9.95 8.77 0.02
C TRP A 36 11.21 8.17 0.60
N ALA A 37 11.16 6.91 1.02
CA ALA A 37 12.29 6.24 1.62
C ALA A 37 12.50 4.85 1.02
N LYS A 38 13.76 4.49 0.80
CA LYS A 38 14.16 3.12 0.48
C LYS A 38 14.16 2.32 1.77
N ALA A 39 13.41 1.22 1.79
CA ALA A 39 13.31 0.36 2.95
C ALA A 39 14.52 -0.60 3.03
N LYS A 40 14.91 -1.00 4.25
CA LYS A 40 15.94 -2.01 4.52
C LYS A 40 15.42 -3.04 5.52
N GLY A 41 15.82 -4.31 5.37
CA GLY A 41 15.39 -5.40 6.25
C GLY A 41 13.89 -5.74 6.13
N THR A 42 13.27 -5.45 4.99
CA THR A 42 11.82 -5.60 4.74
C THR A 42 11.56 -6.42 3.47
N LEU A 43 10.36 -6.99 3.36
CA LEU A 43 9.91 -7.71 2.15
C LEU A 43 9.39 -6.78 1.03
N PHE A 44 9.20 -5.50 1.36
CA PHE A 44 8.83 -4.43 0.45
C PHE A 44 10.01 -3.48 0.24
N GLN A 45 10.02 -2.74 -0.87
CA GLN A 45 11.20 -2.02 -1.34
C GLN A 45 11.23 -0.57 -0.84
N ARG A 46 10.07 0.05 -0.65
CA ARG A 46 9.97 1.48 -0.34
C ARG A 46 8.90 1.77 0.70
N PHE A 47 9.14 2.84 1.45
CA PHE A 47 8.11 3.55 2.18
C PHE A 47 7.75 4.84 1.45
N VAL A 48 6.48 5.21 1.54
CA VAL A 48 6.00 6.57 1.29
C VAL A 48 5.26 7.01 2.56
N PHE A 49 5.69 8.12 3.13
CA PHE A 49 5.04 8.73 4.28
C PHE A 49 4.39 10.03 3.86
N GLY A 50 3.11 10.18 4.15
CA GLY A 50 2.40 11.44 4.09
C GLY A 50 1.70 11.71 5.42
N TYR A 51 1.15 12.89 5.60
CA TYR A 51 0.24 13.15 6.70
C TYR A 51 -0.81 14.20 6.33
N LYS A 52 -1.97 14.09 6.97
CA LYS A 52 -2.96 15.17 7.03
C LYS A 52 -3.03 15.70 8.46
N MET A 53 -3.34 16.98 8.59
CA MET A 53 -3.60 17.58 9.89
C MET A 53 -5.01 17.19 10.33
N ILE A 54 -5.16 16.75 11.57
CA ILE A 54 -6.45 16.47 12.21
C ILE A 54 -6.55 17.32 13.50
N GLY A 55 -7.69 17.97 13.71
CA GLY A 55 -7.87 18.90 14.83
C GLY A 55 -6.86 20.06 14.84
N PHE A 56 -6.56 20.58 16.04
CA PHE A 56 -5.78 21.81 16.16
C PHE A 56 -4.28 21.64 15.86
N PHE A 57 -3.64 20.49 16.14
CA PHE A 57 -2.21 20.25 15.81
C PHE A 57 -1.82 18.77 15.67
N GLU A 58 -2.77 17.84 15.58
CA GLU A 58 -2.44 16.41 15.47
C GLU A 58 -2.21 15.99 14.02
N LYS A 59 -1.34 15.00 13.82
CA LYS A 59 -1.03 14.44 12.50
C LYS A 59 -1.55 13.01 12.41
N GLU A 60 -2.44 12.78 11.45
CA GLU A 60 -2.73 11.42 10.99
C GLU A 60 -1.70 11.08 9.90
N TRP A 61 -0.77 10.19 10.22
CA TRP A 61 0.24 9.72 9.30
C TRP A 61 -0.34 8.67 8.38
N HIS A 62 -0.14 8.83 7.07
CA HIS A 62 -0.36 7.82 6.06
C HIS A 62 0.98 7.15 5.76
N ILE A 63 1.13 5.92 6.22
CA ILE A 63 2.36 5.14 6.11
C ILE A 63 2.10 4.06 5.06
N THR A 64 2.78 4.17 3.92
CA THR A 64 2.60 3.25 2.80
C THR A 64 3.85 2.41 2.59
N ALA A 65 3.73 1.09 2.65
CA ALA A 65 4.72 0.17 2.11
C ALA A 65 4.42 -0.10 0.63
N VAL A 66 5.46 -0.07 -0.22
CA VAL A 66 5.37 -0.33 -1.65
C VAL A 66 6.12 -1.61 -1.99
N TYR A 67 5.38 -2.61 -2.47
CA TYR A 67 5.88 -3.92 -2.86
C TYR A 67 5.82 -4.09 -4.38
N ASP A 68 6.97 -4.04 -5.04
CA ASP A 68 7.14 -4.15 -6.49
C ASP A 68 7.22 -5.64 -6.90
N ALA A 69 6.06 -6.29 -7.06
CA ALA A 69 5.96 -7.71 -7.39
C ALA A 69 6.47 -8.03 -8.82
N VAL A 70 6.01 -7.26 -9.82
CA VAL A 70 6.44 -7.42 -11.22
C VAL A 70 6.81 -6.07 -11.83
N PRO A 71 8.10 -5.79 -12.06
CA PRO A 71 8.53 -4.54 -12.67
C PRO A 71 8.22 -4.51 -14.16
N LYS A 72 8.17 -3.30 -14.75
CA LYS A 72 7.87 -3.06 -16.18
C LYS A 72 8.63 -3.95 -17.15
N LYS A 73 9.93 -4.18 -16.90
CA LYS A 73 10.79 -5.02 -17.76
C LYS A 73 10.40 -6.51 -17.78
N LYS A 74 9.61 -6.97 -16.81
CA LYS A 74 9.14 -8.36 -16.68
C LYS A 74 7.66 -8.53 -17.01
N MET A 75 6.98 -7.44 -17.41
CA MET A 75 5.59 -7.52 -17.84
C MET A 75 5.48 -8.19 -19.20
N ASN A 76 4.46 -9.02 -19.34
CA ASN A 76 4.05 -9.70 -20.57
C ASN A 76 2.55 -9.99 -20.50
N ASN A 77 1.97 -10.61 -21.53
CA ASN A 77 0.54 -10.89 -21.59
C ASN A 77 0.04 -11.73 -20.40
N LYS A 78 0.81 -12.75 -20.00
CA LYS A 78 0.50 -13.58 -18.82
C LYS A 78 0.49 -12.75 -17.54
N LYS A 79 1.48 -11.87 -17.33
CA LYS A 79 1.51 -10.98 -16.16
C LYS A 79 0.42 -9.91 -16.20
N ALA A 80 0.00 -9.47 -17.39
CA ALA A 80 -1.16 -8.59 -17.52
C ALA A 80 -2.47 -9.28 -17.10
N GLU A 81 -2.62 -10.56 -17.40
CA GLU A 81 -3.75 -11.37 -16.92
C GLU A 81 -3.69 -11.56 -15.40
N VAL A 82 -2.52 -11.92 -14.85
CA VAL A 82 -2.28 -11.96 -13.40
C VAL A 82 -2.71 -10.65 -12.74
N TYR A 83 -2.28 -9.50 -13.28
CA TYR A 83 -2.67 -8.18 -12.76
C TYR A 83 -4.20 -8.03 -12.67
N ARG A 84 -4.94 -8.36 -13.74
CA ARG A 84 -6.40 -8.21 -13.76
C ARG A 84 -7.08 -9.09 -12.71
N ILE A 85 -6.60 -10.32 -12.54
CA ILE A 85 -7.10 -11.22 -11.50
C ILE A 85 -6.78 -10.68 -10.11
N LEU A 86 -5.56 -10.19 -9.88
CA LEU A 86 -5.16 -9.61 -8.60
C LEU A 86 -5.89 -8.30 -8.29
N LYS A 87 -6.22 -7.49 -9.30
CA LYS A 87 -6.97 -6.23 -9.13
C LYS A 87 -8.32 -6.45 -8.47
N ASN A 88 -8.95 -7.59 -8.73
CA ASN A 88 -10.20 -7.99 -8.09
C ASN A 88 -10.05 -8.32 -6.59
N MET A 89 -8.83 -8.45 -6.08
CA MET A 89 -8.53 -8.88 -4.71
C MET A 89 -8.07 -7.76 -3.77
N GLU A 90 -8.09 -6.50 -4.23
CA GLU A 90 -7.82 -5.37 -3.35
C GLU A 90 -8.76 -5.40 -2.15
N CYS A 91 -8.29 -4.94 -1.01
CA CYS A 91 -9.07 -5.02 0.21
C CYS A 91 -8.77 -3.88 1.18
N VAL A 92 -9.74 -3.64 2.05
CA VAL A 92 -9.71 -2.60 3.06
C VAL A 92 -10.09 -3.20 4.41
N MET A 93 -9.43 -2.73 5.46
CA MET A 93 -9.77 -3.06 6.84
C MET A 93 -11.09 -2.36 7.22
N GLN A 94 -11.92 -3.07 7.96
CA GLN A 94 -13.14 -2.59 8.59
C GLN A 94 -13.11 -2.86 10.09
N LYS A 95 -13.80 -2.01 10.85
CA LYS A 95 -14.03 -2.18 12.28
C LYS A 95 -15.54 -2.31 12.50
N LYS A 96 -15.98 -3.36 13.19
CA LYS A 96 -17.39 -3.56 13.56
C LYS A 96 -17.53 -3.79 15.07
N GLY A 97 -18.59 -3.22 15.66
CA GLY A 97 -18.98 -3.42 17.07
C GLY A 97 -18.49 -2.34 18.04
N LEU A 98 -19.36 -1.93 18.97
CA LEU A 98 -19.08 -0.89 19.98
C LEU A 98 -18.19 -1.40 21.13
N PHE A 99 -18.39 -2.64 21.61
CA PHE A 99 -17.76 -3.15 22.84
C PHE A 99 -16.61 -4.15 22.61
N ARG A 100 -16.60 -4.87 21.48
CA ARG A 100 -15.47 -5.67 21.00
C ARG A 100 -15.27 -5.36 19.53
N LYS A 101 -14.41 -4.39 19.22
CA LYS A 101 -14.08 -4.02 17.83
C LYS A 101 -13.51 -5.24 17.11
N ASN A 102 -14.35 -5.90 16.32
CA ASN A 102 -13.94 -6.94 15.41
C ASN A 102 -13.33 -6.25 14.19
N VAL A 103 -12.06 -6.58 13.94
CA VAL A 103 -11.33 -6.10 12.76
C VAL A 103 -11.32 -7.20 11.73
N TYR A 104 -11.67 -6.87 10.50
CA TYR A 104 -11.67 -7.79 9.37
C TYR A 104 -11.40 -7.03 8.07
N PHE A 105 -10.99 -7.73 7.03
CA PHE A 105 -10.75 -7.21 5.70
C PHE A 105 -11.92 -7.57 4.78
N LYS A 106 -12.32 -6.64 3.92
CA LYS A 106 -13.30 -6.86 2.85
C LYS A 106 -12.84 -6.16 1.56
N SER A 107 -13.49 -6.48 0.44
CA SER A 107 -13.30 -5.76 -0.81
C SER A 107 -13.70 -4.28 -0.67
N PRO A 108 -13.02 -3.35 -1.38
CA PRO A 108 -13.32 -1.93 -1.32
C PRO A 108 -14.65 -1.60 -1.98
N ASP A 109 -15.34 -0.59 -1.44
CA ASP A 109 -16.65 -0.19 -1.94
C ASP A 109 -16.55 0.51 -3.33
N TYR A 110 -15.39 1.09 -3.68
CA TYR A 110 -15.18 1.75 -4.98
C TYR A 110 -15.24 0.81 -6.19
N PHE A 111 -15.20 -0.51 -6.00
CA PHE A 111 -15.39 -1.46 -7.12
C PHE A 111 -16.74 -1.28 -7.81
N GLN A 112 -17.79 -0.90 -7.08
CA GLN A 112 -19.10 -0.62 -7.65
C GLN A 112 -19.06 0.56 -8.63
N GLU A 113 -18.27 1.59 -8.30
CA GLU A 113 -18.09 2.74 -9.19
C GLU A 113 -17.21 2.39 -10.40
N LEU A 114 -16.18 1.57 -10.17
CA LEU A 114 -15.22 1.19 -11.19
C LEU A 114 -15.80 0.23 -12.24
N GLN A 115 -16.83 -0.54 -11.88
CA GLN A 115 -17.59 -1.39 -12.81
C GLN A 115 -18.17 -0.63 -14.00
N LYS A 116 -18.46 0.67 -13.86
CA LYS A 116 -18.91 1.53 -14.97
C LYS A 116 -17.85 1.70 -16.06
N TYR A 117 -16.57 1.54 -15.73
CA TYR A 117 -15.44 1.70 -16.65
C TYR A 117 -14.77 0.37 -17.00
N ILE A 118 -14.90 -0.62 -16.10
CA ILE A 118 -14.32 -1.95 -16.20
C ILE A 118 -15.42 -2.98 -15.86
N PRO A 119 -16.33 -3.31 -16.79
CA PRO A 119 -17.42 -4.24 -16.52
C PRO A 119 -16.97 -5.62 -16.01
N GLU A 120 -15.74 -6.02 -16.32
CA GLU A 120 -15.13 -7.28 -15.92
C GLU A 120 -14.65 -7.29 -14.46
N ILE A 121 -14.56 -6.13 -13.80
CA ILE A 121 -14.09 -6.05 -12.41
C ILE A 121 -15.15 -6.65 -11.46
N LYS A 122 -14.74 -7.65 -10.71
CA LYS A 122 -15.62 -8.38 -9.78
C LYS A 122 -14.86 -8.64 -8.49
N ALA A 123 -15.41 -8.14 -7.38
CA ALA A 123 -14.82 -8.31 -6.07
C ALA A 123 -14.50 -9.79 -5.77
N SER A 124 -13.26 -10.06 -5.36
CA SER A 124 -12.78 -11.40 -4.99
C SER A 124 -12.26 -11.39 -3.57
N ASN A 125 -12.79 -12.30 -2.75
CA ASN A 125 -12.45 -12.39 -1.33
C ASN A 125 -11.18 -13.21 -1.06
N ARG A 126 -10.41 -13.61 -2.08
CA ARG A 126 -9.25 -14.50 -1.90
C ARG A 126 -8.19 -13.88 -0.97
N LEU A 127 -7.78 -12.63 -1.22
CA LEU A 127 -6.82 -11.95 -0.37
C LEU A 127 -7.41 -11.60 1.00
N SER A 128 -8.63 -11.07 1.05
CA SER A 128 -9.28 -10.73 2.32
C SER A 128 -9.47 -11.97 3.23
N ASN A 129 -9.85 -13.13 2.68
CA ASN A 129 -9.90 -14.39 3.42
C ASN A 129 -8.53 -14.82 3.92
N ALA A 130 -7.48 -14.68 3.10
CA ALA A 130 -6.11 -14.99 3.53
C ALA A 130 -5.62 -14.08 4.68
N LEU A 131 -6.00 -12.80 4.66
CA LEU A 131 -5.67 -11.86 5.74
C LEU A 131 -6.51 -12.13 6.99
N ASN A 132 -7.82 -12.38 6.84
CA ASN A 132 -8.74 -12.66 7.95
C ASN A 132 -8.43 -13.99 8.66
N GLY A 133 -7.98 -15.00 7.90
CA GLY A 133 -7.56 -16.29 8.44
C GLY A 133 -6.16 -16.28 9.08
N ASN A 134 -5.42 -15.17 8.99
CA ASN A 134 -4.10 -15.05 9.59
C ASN A 134 -4.19 -14.36 10.96
N GLU A 135 -4.15 -15.15 12.03
CA GLU A 135 -4.24 -14.65 13.40
C GLU A 135 -3.17 -13.60 13.74
N LYS A 136 -1.95 -13.76 13.22
CA LYS A 136 -0.83 -12.84 13.49
C LYS A 136 -1.13 -11.47 12.91
N ILE A 137 -1.65 -11.41 11.68
CA ILE A 137 -2.10 -10.16 11.04
C ILE A 137 -3.20 -9.53 11.89
N ILE A 138 -4.24 -10.28 12.26
CA ILE A 138 -5.35 -9.74 13.06
C ILE A 138 -4.89 -9.22 14.43
N LYS A 139 -4.00 -9.95 15.11
CA LYS A 139 -3.39 -9.53 16.39
C LYS A 139 -2.58 -8.22 16.23
N LEU A 140 -1.79 -8.10 15.16
CA LEU A 140 -1.01 -6.89 14.87
C LEU A 140 -1.92 -5.69 14.57
N VAL A 141 -2.94 -5.87 13.72
CA VAL A 141 -3.87 -4.78 13.39
C VAL A 141 -4.61 -4.30 14.65
N LYS A 142 -5.06 -5.22 15.52
CA LYS A 142 -5.69 -4.85 16.79
C LYS A 142 -4.72 -4.11 17.73
N ALA A 143 -3.47 -4.55 17.80
CA ALA A 143 -2.44 -3.93 18.64
C ALA A 143 -2.01 -2.53 18.16
N ILE A 144 -1.96 -2.32 16.84
CA ILE A 144 -1.66 -1.00 16.25
C ILE A 144 -2.88 -0.09 16.32
N ASN A 145 -4.09 -0.68 16.19
CA ASN A 145 -5.40 -0.02 16.12
C ASN A 145 -5.43 1.12 15.08
N PRO A 146 -5.05 0.88 13.81
CA PRO A 146 -4.98 1.93 12.82
C PRO A 146 -6.36 2.46 12.45
N GLU A 147 -6.43 3.73 12.07
CA GLU A 147 -7.64 4.44 11.69
C GLU A 147 -8.17 3.86 10.37
N ALA A 148 -7.28 3.63 9.41
CA ALA A 148 -7.54 2.87 8.19
C ALA A 148 -6.35 1.97 7.81
N LEU A 149 -6.64 0.90 7.06
CA LEU A 149 -5.62 0.07 6.42
C LEU A 149 -6.15 -0.41 5.07
N THR A 150 -5.43 -0.12 3.99
CA THR A 150 -5.79 -0.48 2.62
C THR A 150 -4.67 -1.28 1.96
N ILE A 151 -5.05 -2.24 1.12
CA ILE A 151 -4.15 -3.05 0.32
C ILE A 151 -4.65 -2.97 -1.12
N THR A 152 -3.93 -2.23 -1.95
CA THR A 152 -4.33 -1.87 -3.31
C THR A 152 -3.21 -2.12 -4.30
N LEU A 153 -3.54 -2.36 -5.56
CA LEU A 153 -2.59 -2.32 -6.67
C LEU A 153 -2.47 -0.90 -7.19
N GLU A 154 -1.25 -0.52 -7.54
CA GLU A 154 -1.01 0.65 -8.38
C GLU A 154 -1.78 0.48 -9.69
N SER A 155 -2.47 1.54 -10.11
CA SER A 155 -3.43 1.49 -11.22
C SER A 155 -3.36 2.74 -12.09
N ILE A 156 -2.24 3.44 -12.09
CA ILE A 156 -2.08 4.70 -12.81
C ILE A 156 -0.68 4.69 -13.40
N LYS A 157 -0.57 4.98 -14.70
CA LYS A 157 0.74 5.18 -15.32
C LYS A 157 1.39 6.44 -14.77
N ASP A 158 2.70 6.43 -14.59
CA ASP A 158 3.43 7.59 -14.06
C ASP A 158 3.14 8.89 -14.86
N GLU A 159 3.06 8.78 -16.18
CA GLU A 159 2.75 9.89 -17.10
C GLU A 159 1.36 10.50 -16.90
N HIS A 160 0.40 9.73 -16.37
CA HIS A 160 -0.98 10.20 -16.15
C HIS A 160 -1.19 10.79 -14.75
N LYS A 161 -0.26 10.61 -13.81
CA LYS A 161 -0.42 11.11 -12.43
C LYS A 161 -0.59 12.62 -12.36
N ILE A 162 0.06 13.37 -13.26
CA ILE A 162 -0.03 14.85 -13.31
C ILE A 162 -1.30 15.36 -13.99
N LEU A 163 -2.06 14.49 -14.67
CA LEU A 163 -3.24 14.85 -15.45
C LEU A 163 -4.56 14.60 -14.69
N ILE A 164 -4.50 13.98 -13.51
CA ILE A 164 -5.69 13.67 -12.72
C ILE A 164 -6.19 14.94 -12.03
N ARG A 165 -7.35 15.44 -12.45
CA ARG A 165 -7.97 16.65 -11.89
C ARG A 165 -9.17 16.36 -11.00
N GLY A 166 -9.67 15.12 -11.01
CA GLY A 166 -10.75 14.70 -10.16
C GLY A 166 -11.03 13.20 -10.19
N PRO A 167 -12.08 12.75 -9.48
CA PRO A 167 -12.43 11.33 -9.37
C PRO A 167 -12.74 10.65 -10.70
N GLU A 168 -13.30 11.38 -11.66
CA GLU A 168 -13.61 10.85 -12.99
C GLU A 168 -12.34 10.50 -13.79
N ASP A 169 -11.40 11.44 -13.87
CA ASP A 169 -10.10 11.24 -14.53
C ASP A 169 -9.34 10.07 -13.89
N LEU A 170 -9.40 9.97 -12.56
CA LEU A 170 -8.81 8.88 -11.80
C LEU A 170 -9.40 7.53 -12.23
N ARG A 171 -10.73 7.40 -12.28
CA ARG A 171 -11.39 6.14 -12.69
C ARG A 171 -11.06 5.78 -14.14
N ARG A 172 -10.98 6.76 -15.04
CA ARG A 172 -10.56 6.54 -16.44
C ARG A 172 -9.11 6.06 -16.53
N ALA A 173 -8.20 6.70 -15.80
CA ALA A 173 -6.81 6.28 -15.74
C ALA A 173 -6.65 4.86 -15.16
N MET A 174 -7.44 4.52 -14.15
CA MET A 174 -7.50 3.16 -13.60
C MET A 174 -8.00 2.13 -14.61
N ALA A 175 -9.04 2.46 -15.37
CA ALA A 175 -9.55 1.59 -16.44
C ALA A 175 -8.54 1.39 -17.56
N GLU A 176 -7.82 2.43 -17.95
CA GLU A 176 -6.76 2.33 -18.93
C GLU A 176 -5.60 1.45 -18.44
N PHE A 177 -5.15 1.65 -17.20
CA PHE A 177 -4.12 0.80 -16.61
C PHE A 177 -4.58 -0.65 -16.49
N TYR A 178 -5.84 -0.90 -16.15
CA TYR A 178 -6.39 -2.25 -16.13
C TYR A 178 -6.33 -2.92 -17.50
N ARG A 179 -6.59 -2.17 -18.58
CA ARG A 179 -6.52 -2.67 -19.95
C ARG A 179 -5.10 -2.90 -20.44
N ASN A 180 -4.15 -2.10 -19.98
CA ASN A 180 -2.74 -2.22 -20.36
C ASN A 180 -1.82 -1.98 -19.17
N PRO A 181 -1.72 -2.96 -18.24
CA PRO A 181 -0.93 -2.80 -17.03
C PRO A 181 0.56 -2.80 -17.36
N THR A 182 1.27 -1.84 -16.79
CA THR A 182 2.72 -1.67 -17.05
C THR A 182 3.60 -2.25 -15.96
N HIS A 183 3.03 -2.68 -14.85
CA HIS A 183 3.70 -3.32 -13.71
C HIS A 183 2.65 -3.92 -12.76
N ILE A 184 3.10 -4.73 -11.81
CA ILE A 184 2.32 -5.17 -10.65
C ILE A 184 3.04 -4.66 -9.41
N THR A 185 2.45 -3.67 -8.77
CA THR A 185 2.98 -3.07 -7.54
C THR A 185 1.84 -2.94 -6.54
N TRP A 186 2.02 -3.53 -5.37
CA TRP A 186 1.10 -3.40 -4.25
C TRP A 186 1.49 -2.23 -3.36
N THR A 187 0.48 -1.51 -2.91
CA THR A 187 0.59 -0.49 -1.88
C THR A 187 -0.22 -0.91 -0.67
N ILE A 188 0.44 -0.95 0.48
CA ILE A 188 -0.17 -1.26 1.77
C ILE A 188 -0.13 0.03 2.58
N THR A 189 -1.26 0.70 2.71
CA THR A 189 -1.33 2.01 3.37
C THR A 189 -2.05 1.89 4.69
N LEU A 190 -1.36 2.24 5.78
CA LEU A 190 -1.90 2.32 7.12
C LEU A 190 -1.99 3.79 7.52
N SER A 191 -3.17 4.24 7.99
CA SER A 191 -3.30 5.56 8.60
C SER A 191 -3.32 5.45 10.12
N THR A 192 -2.47 6.23 10.78
CA THR A 192 -2.48 6.31 12.24
C THR A 192 -1.81 7.54 12.83
N THR A 193 -2.20 7.89 14.06
CA THR A 193 -1.47 8.85 14.88
C THR A 193 -0.19 8.25 15.45
N LEU A 194 0.88 9.04 15.47
CA LEU A 194 2.17 8.68 16.07
C LEU A 194 2.54 9.72 17.11
N GLN A 195 2.54 9.32 18.38
CA GLN A 195 2.94 10.16 19.50
C GLN A 195 4.38 9.86 19.90
N LYS A 196 5.15 10.90 20.23
CA LYS A 196 6.49 10.74 20.80
C LYS A 196 6.37 10.10 22.18
N GLY A 197 7.19 9.09 22.45
CA GLY A 197 7.27 8.46 23.76
C GLY A 197 7.81 7.03 23.72
N PRO A 198 7.94 6.35 24.88
CA PRO A 198 8.56 5.04 25.00
C PRO A 198 7.90 3.95 24.14
N ARG A 199 6.60 4.07 23.88
CA ARG A 199 5.81 3.12 23.09
C ARG A 199 5.99 3.27 21.57
N LEU A 200 6.61 4.36 21.10
CA LEU A 200 6.75 4.65 19.68
C LEU A 200 7.50 3.54 18.95
N LYS A 201 8.68 3.14 19.45
CA LYS A 201 9.51 2.11 18.84
C LYS A 201 8.74 0.80 18.63
N GLY A 202 8.09 0.31 19.68
CA GLY A 202 7.27 -0.90 19.60
C GLY A 202 6.03 -0.77 18.71
N LYS A 203 5.49 0.44 18.48
CA LYS A 203 4.44 0.67 17.48
C LYS A 203 5.01 0.60 16.06
N ILE A 204 6.17 1.20 15.81
CA ILE A 204 6.85 1.14 14.51
C ILE A 204 7.21 -0.30 14.13
N GLU A 205 7.82 -1.05 15.05
CA GLU A 205 8.17 -2.47 14.84
C GLU A 205 6.94 -3.30 14.43
N LYS A 206 5.81 -3.11 15.11
CA LYS A 206 4.54 -3.78 14.76
C LYS A 206 4.01 -3.38 13.39
N ILE A 207 4.12 -2.10 13.01
CA ILE A 207 3.71 -1.63 11.68
C ILE A 207 4.54 -2.31 10.58
N VAL A 208 5.87 -2.34 10.74
CA VAL A 208 6.76 -3.00 9.78
C VAL A 208 6.50 -4.49 9.72
N GLN A 209 6.31 -5.13 10.88
CA GLN A 209 5.94 -6.55 10.96
C GLN A 209 4.62 -6.83 10.25
N LEU A 210 3.60 -5.99 10.47
CA LEU A 210 2.31 -6.11 9.79
C LEU A 210 2.47 -6.03 8.27
N PHE A 211 3.24 -5.07 7.76
CA PHE A 211 3.50 -4.97 6.32
C PHE A 211 4.20 -6.21 5.76
N ASN A 212 5.21 -6.74 6.44
CA ASN A 212 5.88 -7.98 6.01
C ASN A 212 4.93 -9.19 5.99
N GLU A 213 4.04 -9.32 6.99
CA GLU A 213 3.04 -10.40 7.02
C GLU A 213 2.01 -10.25 5.89
N ILE A 214 1.58 -9.02 5.59
CA ILE A 214 0.68 -8.76 4.46
C ILE A 214 1.37 -9.07 3.13
N VAL A 215 2.62 -8.64 2.92
CA VAL A 215 3.40 -9.00 1.72
C VAL A 215 3.56 -10.51 1.59
N THR A 216 3.76 -11.22 2.70
CA THR A 216 3.81 -12.69 2.69
C THR A 216 2.48 -13.30 2.25
N ALA A 217 1.35 -12.76 2.71
CA ALA A 217 0.02 -13.20 2.28
C ALA A 217 -0.22 -12.91 0.79
N ILE A 218 0.13 -11.71 0.32
CA ILE A 218 0.09 -11.31 -1.10
C ILE A 218 0.89 -12.32 -1.94
N ASN A 219 2.16 -12.58 -1.59
CA ASN A 219 3.01 -13.51 -2.33
C ASN A 219 2.42 -14.92 -2.46
N ARG A 220 1.74 -15.41 -1.43
CA ARG A 220 1.06 -16.71 -1.47
C ARG A 220 -0.12 -16.69 -2.45
N VAL A 221 -0.89 -15.61 -2.46
CA VAL A 221 -2.03 -15.43 -3.37
C VAL A 221 -1.54 -15.27 -4.82
N GLU A 222 -0.53 -14.45 -5.05
CA GLU A 222 0.08 -14.24 -6.37
C GLU A 222 0.58 -15.55 -6.98
N LYS A 223 1.34 -16.35 -6.22
CA LYS A 223 1.83 -17.66 -6.69
C LYS A 223 0.70 -18.61 -7.10
N ARG A 224 -0.44 -18.59 -6.38
CA ARG A 224 -1.61 -19.41 -6.74
C ARG A 224 -2.24 -18.94 -8.05
N VAL A 225 -2.42 -17.63 -8.21
CA VAL A 225 -2.93 -17.04 -9.46
C VAL A 225 -2.01 -17.33 -10.65
N GLU A 226 -0.70 -17.21 -10.47
CA GLU A 226 0.27 -17.53 -11.52
C GLU A 226 0.25 -19.00 -11.93
N ALA A 227 0.00 -19.91 -10.97
CA ALA A 227 -0.16 -21.33 -11.23
C ALA A 227 -1.49 -21.66 -11.92
N GLU A 228 -2.56 -20.90 -11.64
CA GLU A 228 -3.86 -21.05 -12.32
C GLU A 228 -3.76 -20.69 -13.82
N ILE A 229 -3.05 -19.62 -14.18
CA ILE A 229 -2.81 -19.20 -15.58
C ILE A 229 -1.72 -20.06 -16.27
N GLY A 230 -0.97 -20.85 -15.51
CA GLY A 230 0.06 -21.75 -16.05
C GLY A 230 -0.47 -23.10 -16.52
N LYS A 231 -1.75 -23.39 -16.28
CA LYS A 231 -2.47 -24.56 -16.76
C LYS A 231 -3.17 -24.24 -18.06
#